data_AF-A0A940IUJ4-F1
#
_entry.id   AF-A0A940IUJ4-F1
#
_cell.length_a   1.000
_cell.length_b   1.000
_cell.length_c   1.000
_cell.angle_alpha   90.00
_cell.angle_beta   90.00
_cell.angle_gamma   90.00
#
_symmetry.space_group_name_H-M   'P 1'
#
loop_
_entity.id
_entity.type
_entity.pdbx_description
1 polymer ?
#
loop_
_entity_poly.entity_id
_entity_poly.type
_entity_poly.pdbx_seq_one_letter_code
_entity_poly.pdbx_strand_id
1 'polypeptide(L)'
;MPPTAKTAGHLSAEVAEQAILMHTLLLIAVFGCIALAAVDLIAEFFVPNQDWIAGTITDLGAGRYEIIVDTGRYALSAALIARAVFAAPIHLGAWDCSLGIIALVISGLVVFPIRPRNEYGGNGSEGRLIHTDLVYALDSR
;
A
#
# COMPACT_ATOMS: atom_id res chain seq x y z
N MET A 1 -37.26 -28.68 2.14
CA MET A 1 -38.15 -27.60 2.60
C MET A 1 -37.72 -26.34 1.85
N PRO A 2 -38.57 -25.75 0.98
CA PRO A 2 -38.18 -24.56 0.21
C PRO A 2 -37.99 -23.35 1.16
N PRO A 3 -37.00 -22.47 0.91
CA PRO A 3 -36.81 -21.28 1.70
C PRO A 3 -38.05 -20.39 1.61
N THR A 4 -38.48 -19.83 2.74
CA THR A 4 -39.62 -18.90 2.76
C THR A 4 -39.25 -17.60 2.01
N ALA A 5 -40.25 -16.87 1.48
CA ALA A 5 -40.01 -15.61 0.76
C ALA A 5 -39.18 -14.59 1.57
N LYS A 6 -39.31 -14.60 2.91
CA LYS A 6 -38.50 -13.79 3.82
C LYS A 6 -37.03 -14.22 3.85
N THR A 7 -36.76 -15.53 3.85
CA THR A 7 -35.40 -16.09 3.79
C THR A 7 -34.74 -15.80 2.44
N ALA A 8 -35.49 -15.90 1.34
CA ALA A 8 -34.99 -15.59 0.00
C ALA A 8 -34.65 -14.10 -0.18
N GLY A 9 -35.46 -13.19 0.38
CA GLY A 9 -35.18 -11.75 0.36
C GLY A 9 -33.92 -11.36 1.14
N HIS A 10 -33.69 -11.98 2.31
CA HIS A 10 -32.49 -11.74 3.11
C HIS A 10 -31.21 -12.17 2.40
N LEU A 11 -31.20 -13.40 1.84
CA LEU A 11 -30.08 -13.91 1.06
C LEU A 11 -29.75 -13.01 -0.13
N SER A 12 -30.77 -12.50 -0.83
CA SER A 12 -30.56 -11.60 -1.96
C SER A 12 -29.93 -10.27 -1.56
N ALA A 13 -30.27 -9.74 -0.39
CA ALA A 13 -29.70 -8.50 0.12
C ALA A 13 -28.23 -8.68 0.53
N GLU A 14 -27.92 -9.76 1.26
CA GLU A 14 -26.55 -10.09 1.67
C GLU A 14 -25.61 -10.29 0.47
N VAL A 15 -26.09 -10.98 -0.57
CA VAL A 15 -25.31 -11.18 -1.81
C VAL A 15 -25.05 -9.85 -2.53
N ALA A 16 -26.02 -8.95 -2.56
CA ALA A 16 -25.87 -7.63 -3.18
C ALA A 16 -24.86 -6.75 -2.42
N GLU A 17 -24.93 -6.72 -1.09
CA GLU A 17 -23.97 -5.98 -0.25
C GLU A 17 -22.54 -6.53 -0.40
N GLN A 18 -22.39 -7.86 -0.39
CA GLN A 18 -21.10 -8.50 -0.60
C GLN A 18 -20.52 -8.18 -1.99
N ALA A 19 -21.35 -8.17 -3.03
CA ALA A 19 -20.92 -7.80 -4.37
C ALA A 19 -20.44 -6.33 -4.45
N ILE A 20 -21.15 -5.39 -3.81
CA ILE A 20 -20.77 -3.98 -3.76
C ILE A 20 -19.44 -3.79 -3.03
N LEU A 21 -19.26 -4.47 -1.88
CA LEU A 21 -18.00 -4.42 -1.12
C LEU A 21 -16.83 -4.95 -1.96
N MET A 22 -17.00 -6.10 -2.60
CA MET A 22 -15.98 -6.70 -3.47
C MET A 22 -15.61 -5.80 -4.64
N HIS A 23 -16.59 -5.17 -5.29
CA HIS A 23 -16.34 -4.24 -6.39
C HIS A 23 -15.57 -3.00 -5.93
N THR A 24 -15.94 -2.46 -4.76
CA THR A 24 -15.28 -1.27 -4.19
C THR A 24 -13.82 -1.56 -3.84
N LEU A 25 -13.55 -2.70 -3.18
CA LEU A 25 -12.19 -3.12 -2.85
C LEU A 25 -11.32 -3.35 -4.09
N LEU A 26 -11.88 -3.94 -5.14
CA LEU A 26 -11.19 -4.12 -6.42
C LEU A 26 -10.82 -2.78 -7.06
N LEU A 27 -11.74 -1.82 -7.08
CA LEU A 27 -11.48 -0.48 -7.60
C LEU A 27 -10.37 0.20 -6.80
N ILE A 28 -10.44 0.18 -5.46
CA ILE A 28 -9.40 0.74 -4.59
C ILE A 28 -8.02 0.11 -4.90
N ALA A 29 -7.98 -1.22 -5.06
CA ALA A 29 -6.74 -1.92 -5.37
C ALA A 29 -6.13 -1.49 -6.72
N VAL A 30 -6.94 -1.42 -7.77
CA VAL A 30 -6.47 -1.00 -9.11
C VAL A 30 -6.06 0.47 -9.11
N PHE A 31 -6.90 1.35 -8.56
CA PHE A 31 -6.62 2.78 -8.55
C PHE A 31 -5.41 3.13 -7.69
N GLY A 32 -5.17 2.47 -6.55
CA GLY A 32 -3.98 2.75 -5.75
C GLY A 32 -2.67 2.31 -6.42
N CYS A 33 -2.68 1.22 -7.20
CA CYS A 33 -1.53 0.85 -8.03
C CYS A 33 -1.28 1.87 -9.16
N ILE A 34 -2.34 2.31 -9.85
CA ILE A 34 -2.23 3.34 -10.90
C ILE A 34 -1.76 4.67 -10.30
N ALA A 35 -2.28 5.06 -9.14
CA ALA A 35 -1.91 6.30 -8.47
C ALA A 35 -0.43 6.33 -8.10
N LEU A 36 0.13 5.23 -7.60
CA LEU A 36 1.58 5.13 -7.35
C LEU A 36 2.38 5.30 -8.65
N ALA A 37 2.07 4.49 -9.67
CA ALA A 37 2.79 4.56 -10.94
C ALA A 37 2.71 5.96 -11.57
N ALA A 38 1.55 6.62 -11.49
CA ALA A 38 1.38 7.98 -11.98
C ALA A 38 2.20 8.99 -11.17
N VAL A 39 2.20 8.89 -9.85
CA VAL A 39 2.98 9.77 -8.96
C VAL A 39 4.47 9.62 -9.21
N ASP A 40 4.97 8.39 -9.34
CA ASP A 40 6.38 8.13 -9.63
C ASP A 40 6.78 8.70 -11.00
N LEU A 41 5.98 8.46 -12.05
CA LEU A 41 6.20 9.04 -13.38
C LEU A 41 6.16 10.58 -13.36
N ILE A 42 5.20 11.17 -12.65
CA ILE A 42 5.10 12.62 -12.50
C ILE A 42 6.34 13.16 -11.79
N ALA A 43 6.78 12.54 -10.69
CA ALA A 43 7.94 12.96 -9.94
C ALA A 43 9.21 12.96 -10.81
N GLU A 44 9.39 11.96 -11.70
CA GLU A 44 10.49 11.92 -12.67
C GLU A 44 10.52 13.16 -13.60
N PHE A 45 9.37 13.65 -14.06
CA PHE A 45 9.32 14.84 -14.92
C PHE A 45 9.67 16.14 -14.17
N PHE A 46 9.36 16.20 -12.87
CA PHE A 46 9.52 17.43 -12.08
C PHE A 46 10.87 17.54 -11.35
N VAL A 47 11.60 16.43 -11.17
CA VAL A 47 12.91 16.42 -10.50
C VAL A 47 14.05 16.40 -11.53
N PRO A 48 14.74 17.53 -11.77
CA PRO A 48 15.87 17.57 -12.70
C PRO A 48 17.08 16.78 -12.17
N ASN A 49 17.82 16.11 -13.06
CA ASN A 49 19.05 15.33 -12.79
C ASN A 49 18.90 14.09 -11.88
N GLN A 50 17.73 13.45 -11.85
CA GLN A 50 17.56 12.12 -11.26
C GLN A 50 18.12 11.04 -12.19
N ASP A 51 18.96 10.14 -11.67
CA ASP A 51 19.45 8.97 -12.40
C ASP A 51 18.43 7.83 -12.22
N TRP A 52 17.52 7.65 -13.18
CA TRP A 52 16.46 6.63 -13.16
C TRP A 52 16.91 5.17 -12.92
N ILE A 53 18.20 4.85 -13.09
CA ILE A 53 18.75 3.51 -12.83
C ILE A 53 19.29 3.37 -11.39
N ALA A 54 19.83 4.45 -10.83
CA ALA A 54 20.50 4.45 -9.52
C ALA A 54 19.70 5.17 -8.42
N GLY A 55 18.78 6.05 -8.81
CA GLY A 55 17.89 6.82 -7.96
C GLY A 55 16.74 5.96 -7.49
N THR A 56 16.55 5.92 -6.18
CA THR A 56 15.44 5.18 -5.56
C THR A 56 14.19 6.06 -5.48
N ILE A 57 13.00 5.44 -5.40
CA ILE A 57 11.74 6.12 -5.07
C ILE A 57 11.89 6.94 -3.77
N THR A 58 12.80 6.54 -2.88
CA THR A 58 13.17 7.26 -1.67
C THR A 58 13.86 8.60 -1.98
N ASP A 59 14.73 8.65 -2.99
CA ASP A 59 15.40 9.88 -3.42
C ASP A 59 14.44 10.86 -4.12
N LEU A 60 13.44 10.34 -4.86
CA LEU A 60 12.36 11.16 -5.43
C LEU A 60 11.49 11.81 -4.34
N GLY A 61 11.37 11.14 -3.19
CA GLY A 61 10.65 11.63 -2.01
C GLY A 61 11.46 12.59 -1.13
N ALA A 62 12.74 12.82 -1.40
CA ALA A 62 13.56 13.74 -0.62
C ALA A 62 13.46 15.18 -1.13
N GLY A 63 13.04 16.12 -0.26
CA GLY A 63 13.02 17.55 -0.56
C GLY A 63 11.67 18.06 -1.09
N ARG A 64 11.67 18.89 -2.13
CA ARG A 64 10.50 19.73 -2.51
C ARG A 64 9.26 18.94 -2.96
N TYR A 65 9.41 17.68 -3.36
CA TYR A 65 8.34 16.85 -3.93
C TYR A 65 7.88 15.72 -3.00
N GLU A 66 8.37 15.70 -1.76
CA GLU A 66 8.05 14.77 -0.69
C GLU A 66 6.54 14.49 -0.56
N ILE A 67 5.72 15.55 -0.53
CA ILE A 67 4.26 15.46 -0.36
C ILE A 67 3.60 14.70 -1.53
N ILE A 68 4.14 14.86 -2.75
CA ILE A 68 3.57 14.23 -3.94
C ILE A 68 3.83 12.71 -3.89
N VAL A 69 5.07 12.33 -3.59
CA VAL A 69 5.49 10.92 -3.50
C VAL A 69 4.80 10.21 -2.33
N ASP A 70 4.67 10.87 -1.18
CA ASP A 70 3.99 10.30 0.00
C ASP A 70 2.50 10.04 -0.25
N THR A 71 1.84 10.91 -1.03
CA THR A 71 0.43 10.69 -1.41
C THR A 71 0.28 9.42 -2.27
N GLY A 72 1.22 9.18 -3.20
CA GLY A 72 1.26 7.94 -3.98
C GLY A 72 1.49 6.69 -3.12
N ARG A 73 2.39 6.78 -2.14
CA ARG A 73 2.67 5.68 -1.19
C ARG A 73 1.48 5.35 -0.31
N TYR A 74 0.75 6.36 0.19
CA TYR A 74 -0.47 6.14 0.96
C TYR A 74 -1.57 5.48 0.12
N ALA A 75 -1.71 5.89 -1.14
CA ALA A 75 -2.64 5.26 -2.08
C ALA A 75 -2.28 3.79 -2.35
N LEU A 76 -0.99 3.48 -2.53
CA LEU A 76 -0.53 2.09 -2.66
C LEU A 76 -0.80 1.27 -1.40
N SER A 77 -0.47 1.81 -0.23
CA SER A 77 -0.73 1.15 1.05
C SER A 77 -2.21 0.79 1.21
N ALA A 78 -3.10 1.75 0.93
CA ALA A 78 -4.54 1.52 0.96
C ALA A 78 -4.97 0.43 -0.04
N ALA A 79 -4.40 0.41 -1.25
CA ALA A 79 -4.67 -0.63 -2.25
C ALA A 79 -4.21 -2.02 -1.81
N LEU A 80 -3.03 -2.15 -1.21
CA LEU A 80 -2.51 -3.43 -0.72
C LEU A 80 -3.38 -4.00 0.41
N ILE A 81 -3.81 -3.15 1.34
CA ILE A 81 -4.72 -3.53 2.43
C ILE A 81 -6.10 -3.91 1.86
N ALA A 82 -6.65 -3.11 0.94
CA ALA A 82 -7.93 -3.43 0.29
C ALA A 82 -7.88 -4.78 -0.45
N ARG A 83 -6.76 -5.10 -1.11
CA ARG A 83 -6.53 -6.38 -1.77
C ARG A 83 -6.41 -7.54 -0.79
N ALA A 84 -5.76 -7.34 0.35
CA ALA A 84 -5.72 -8.34 1.42
C ALA A 84 -7.12 -8.64 1.98
N VAL A 85 -7.92 -7.60 2.23
CA VAL A 85 -9.32 -7.73 2.68
C VAL A 85 -10.18 -8.41 1.62
N PHE A 86 -9.98 -8.12 0.33
CA PHE A 86 -10.68 -8.80 -0.76
C PHE A 86 -10.30 -10.28 -0.87
N ALA A 87 -9.02 -10.62 -0.63
CA ALA A 87 -8.51 -11.98 -0.75
C ALA A 87 -8.90 -12.88 0.45
N ALA A 88 -9.16 -12.30 1.63
CA ALA A 88 -9.45 -13.08 2.84
C ALA A 88 -10.72 -13.95 2.77
N PRO A 89 -11.86 -13.49 2.22
CA PRO A 89 -13.07 -14.31 2.07
C PRO A 89 -12.95 -15.44 1.04
N ILE A 90 -12.08 -15.29 0.05
CA ILE A 90 -11.90 -16.29 -1.03
C ILE A 90 -10.81 -17.32 -0.71
N HIS A 91 -10.06 -17.12 0.38
CA HIS A 91 -9.04 -18.09 0.80
C HIS A 91 -9.75 -19.33 1.37
N LEU A 92 -9.69 -20.45 0.62
CA LEU A 92 -10.29 -21.73 1.02
C LEU A 92 -9.41 -22.49 2.03
N GLY A 93 -8.68 -21.77 2.90
CA GLY A 93 -7.75 -22.36 3.88
C GLY A 93 -6.40 -22.82 3.30
N ALA A 94 -6.09 -22.45 2.06
CA ALA A 94 -4.80 -22.76 1.44
C ALA A 94 -3.68 -21.90 2.05
N TRP A 95 -2.59 -22.53 2.48
CA TRP A 95 -1.54 -21.89 3.29
C TRP A 95 -0.73 -20.83 2.52
N ASP A 96 -0.56 -21.05 1.22
CA ASP A 96 0.03 -20.12 0.25
C ASP A 96 -0.80 -18.83 0.10
N CYS A 97 -2.13 -18.95 0.08
CA CYS A 97 -3.03 -17.80 0.03
C CYS A 97 -3.01 -17.00 1.34
N SER A 98 -2.96 -17.66 2.49
CA SER A 98 -2.80 -16.99 3.80
C SER A 98 -1.48 -16.24 3.90
N LEU A 99 -0.38 -16.84 3.42
CA LEU A 99 0.92 -16.18 3.33
C LEU A 99 0.86 -14.94 2.41
N GLY A 100 0.19 -15.06 1.26
CA GLY A 100 -0.03 -13.94 0.34
C GLY A 100 -0.81 -12.77 0.98
N ILE A 101 -1.87 -13.06 1.74
CA ILE A 101 -2.65 -12.04 2.46
C ILE A 101 -1.78 -11.35 3.51
N ILE A 102 -1.03 -12.12 4.30
CA ILE A 102 -0.13 -11.57 5.32
C ILE A 102 0.95 -10.71 4.67
N ALA A 103 1.55 -11.17 3.57
CA ALA A 103 2.53 -10.42 2.81
C ALA A 103 1.96 -9.10 2.27
N LEU A 104 0.72 -9.09 1.76
CA LEU A 104 0.03 -7.88 1.30
C LEU A 104 -0.21 -6.89 2.45
N VAL A 105 -0.67 -7.36 3.61
CA VAL A 105 -0.87 -6.51 4.80
C VAL A 105 0.45 -5.92 5.27
N ILE A 106 1.49 -6.75 5.42
CA ILE A 106 2.83 -6.30 5.84
C ILE A 106 3.38 -5.29 4.82
N SER A 107 3.25 -5.56 3.51
CA SER A 107 3.71 -4.65 2.47
C SER A 107 3.00 -3.29 2.56
N GLY A 108 1.67 -3.27 2.75
CA GLY A 108 0.94 -2.02 2.97
C GLY A 108 1.40 -1.28 4.23
N LEU A 109 1.56 -2.01 5.34
CA LEU A 109 2.03 -1.45 6.61
C LEU A 109 3.49 -1.02 6.61
N VAL A 110 4.34 -1.51 5.69
CA VAL A 110 5.73 -1.08 5.54
C VAL A 110 5.82 0.14 4.63
N VAL A 111 5.00 0.20 3.58
CA VAL A 111 4.93 1.36 2.66
C VAL A 111 4.28 2.58 3.35
N PHE A 112 3.36 2.36 4.29
CA PHE A 112 2.67 3.43 5.03
C PHE A 112 3.60 4.32 5.90
N PRO A 113 4.53 3.80 6.72
CA PRO A 113 5.35 4.60 7.62
C PRO A 113 6.67 5.11 7.03
N ILE A 114 6.86 5.13 5.71
CA ILE A 114 8.04 5.81 5.14
C ILE A 114 7.83 7.32 5.32
N ARG A 115 8.29 7.81 6.47
CA ARG A 115 8.19 9.19 6.91
C ARG A 115 9.50 9.89 6.54
N PRO A 116 9.51 10.90 5.68
CA PRO A 116 10.54 11.90 5.69
C PRO A 116 10.03 13.02 6.59
N ARG A 117 10.89 13.53 7.47
CA ARG A 117 10.85 14.93 7.88
C ARG A 117 12.31 15.30 8.05
N ASN A 118 12.94 15.73 6.96
CA ASN A 118 14.31 16.28 6.96
C ASN A 118 15.52 15.31 7.13
N GLU A 119 15.39 13.99 7.03
CA GLU A 119 16.52 13.06 7.28
C GLU A 119 17.17 12.42 6.06
N TYR A 120 16.46 12.26 4.94
CA TYR A 120 17.02 11.60 3.76
C TYR A 120 17.93 12.50 2.92
N GLY A 121 17.89 13.83 3.16
CA GLY A 121 18.85 14.77 2.62
C GLY A 121 19.84 15.15 3.71
N GLY A 122 20.97 14.46 3.78
CA GLY A 122 22.01 14.81 4.74
C GLY A 122 22.42 16.27 4.57
N ASN A 123 21.94 17.14 5.46
CA ASN A 123 22.42 18.51 5.74
C ASN A 123 21.61 19.15 6.89
N GLY A 124 21.52 18.49 8.04
CA GLY A 124 20.91 19.09 9.23
C GLY A 124 20.80 18.12 10.39
N SER A 125 21.55 18.39 11.45
CA SER A 125 21.77 17.55 12.63
C SER A 125 20.58 17.45 13.61
N GLU A 126 19.35 17.25 13.15
CA GLU A 126 18.19 17.06 14.06
C GLU A 126 17.14 16.11 13.51
N GLY A 127 17.62 14.95 13.06
CA GLY A 127 16.79 13.86 12.61
C GLY A 127 17.11 12.57 13.34
N ARG A 128 16.13 11.98 14.02
CA ARG A 128 16.29 10.74 14.77
C ARG A 128 16.12 9.53 13.82
N LEU A 129 17.29 8.97 13.51
CA LEU A 129 17.61 7.76 12.73
C LEU A 129 16.88 6.47 13.16
N ILE A 130 15.56 6.39 13.06
CA ILE A 130 14.85 5.11 13.29
C ILE A 130 15.22 4.08 12.20
N HIS A 131 15.64 4.54 11.01
CA HIS A 131 15.99 3.66 9.91
C HIS A 131 17.36 2.97 10.06
N THR A 132 18.31 3.62 10.77
CA THR A 132 19.65 3.06 11.00
C THR A 132 19.62 2.04 12.14
N ASP A 133 18.82 2.28 13.18
CA ASP A 133 18.70 1.37 14.33
C ASP A 133 18.12 0.00 13.93
N LEU A 134 17.19 -0.05 12.97
CA LEU A 134 16.63 -1.32 12.49
C LEU A 134 17.60 -2.11 11.60
N VAL A 135 18.43 -1.43 10.80
CA VAL A 135 19.45 -2.06 9.95
C VAL A 135 20.63 -2.56 10.79
N TYR A 136 21.10 -1.79 11.77
CA TYR A 136 22.16 -2.25 12.69
C TYR A 136 21.69 -3.35 13.64
N ALA A 137 20.40 -3.43 13.99
CA ALA A 137 19.88 -4.56 14.75
C ALA A 137 19.92 -5.88 13.94
N LEU A 138 19.73 -5.82 12.62
CA LEU A 138 19.82 -6.96 11.70
C LEU A 138 21.28 -7.32 11.33
N ASP A 139 22.20 -6.37 11.40
CA ASP A 139 23.63 -6.56 11.11
C ASP A 139 24.51 -6.74 12.38
N SER A 140 23.92 -6.73 13.58
CA SER A 140 24.66 -6.98 14.82
C SER A 140 24.95 -8.48 15.02
N ARG A 141 26.06 -8.92 14.43
CA ARG A 141 26.91 -9.96 15.02
C ARG A 141 28.25 -9.36 15.40
#